data_AF-R6H5V5-F1
#
_entry.id   AF-R6H5V5-F1
#
_cell.length_a   1.000
_cell.length_b   1.000
_cell.length_c   1.000
_cell.angle_alpha   90.00
_cell.angle_beta   90.00
_cell.angle_gamma   90.00
#
_symmetry.space_group_name_H-M   'P 1'
#
loop_
_entity.id
_entity.type
_entity.pdbx_description
1 polymer ?
#
loop_
_entity_poly.entity_id
_entity_poly.type
_entity_poly.pdbx_seq_one_letter_code
_entity_poly.pdbx_strand_id
1 'polypeptide(L)'
;MNNIIENFIINLRKEDIIKFANKNHLKTTDKEIDFVYSFIKSNYKQVLKNPNSFDLAPYKNNFSNENYVFLNNLISKYRRFLSI
;
A
#
# COMPACT_ATOMS: atom_id res chain seq x y z
N MET A 1 -13.60 18.92 -3.44
CA MET A 1 -12.51 18.02 -3.03
C MET A 1 -12.80 16.54 -3.35
N ASN A 2 -13.52 16.24 -4.43
CA ASN A 2 -13.56 14.89 -5.01
C ASN A 2 -12.54 14.85 -6.16
N ASN A 3 -11.42 14.16 -6.09
CA ASN A 3 -10.64 13.70 -4.94
C ASN A 3 -9.22 13.51 -5.49
N ILE A 4 -8.24 14.35 -5.12
CA ILE A 4 -6.85 14.26 -5.64
C ILE A 4 -6.32 12.82 -5.51
N ILE A 5 -6.73 12.15 -4.43
CA ILE A 5 -6.45 10.74 -4.17
C ILE A 5 -7.11 9.83 -5.19
N GLU A 6 -8.39 10.01 -5.53
CA GLU A 6 -9.08 9.17 -6.53
C GLU A 6 -8.43 9.32 -7.91
N ASN A 7 -8.09 10.54 -8.32
CA ASN A 7 -7.34 10.76 -9.56
C ASN A 7 -5.95 10.11 -9.53
N PHE A 8 -5.25 10.18 -8.39
CA PHE A 8 -3.98 9.48 -8.21
C PHE A 8 -4.16 7.97 -8.35
N ILE A 9 -5.17 7.38 -7.70
CA ILE A 9 -5.43 5.94 -7.76
C ILE A 9 -5.85 5.51 -9.17
N ILE A 10 -6.67 6.29 -9.88
CA ILE A 10 -7.04 6.00 -11.28
C ILE A 10 -5.79 5.89 -12.15
N ASN A 11 -4.86 6.84 -11.98
CA ASN A 11 -3.63 6.91 -12.77
C ASN A 11 -2.46 6.08 -12.22
N LEU A 12 -2.62 5.45 -11.04
CA LEU A 12 -1.60 4.58 -10.46
C LEU A 12 -1.31 3.42 -11.41
N ARG A 13 -0.03 3.16 -11.67
CA ARG A 13 0.46 2.02 -12.45
C ARG A 13 1.40 1.14 -11.63
N LYS A 14 1.68 -0.07 -12.13
CA LYS A 14 2.63 -1.00 -11.49
C LYS A 14 4.04 -0.41 -11.44
N GLU A 15 4.44 0.37 -12.44
CA GLU A 15 5.76 1.02 -12.48
C GLU A 15 5.94 2.02 -11.33
N ASP A 16 4.85 2.63 -10.84
CA ASP A 16 4.92 3.57 -9.72
C ASP A 16 5.18 2.82 -8.40
N ILE A 17 4.66 1.59 -8.27
CA ILE A 17 4.95 0.67 -7.15
C ILE A 17 6.40 0.20 -7.22
N ILE A 18 6.88 -0.17 -8.41
CA ILE A 18 8.28 -0.58 -8.64
C ILE A 18 9.24 0.57 -8.29
N LYS A 19 8.94 1.80 -8.75
CA LYS A 19 9.75 2.99 -8.42
C LYS A 19 9.78 3.24 -6.92
N PHE A 20 8.64 3.10 -6.24
CA PHE A 20 8.59 3.21 -4.79
C PHE A 20 9.46 2.14 -4.10
N ALA A 21 9.36 0.89 -4.51
CA ALA A 21 10.16 -0.21 -3.97
C ALA A 21 11.66 0.05 -4.16
N ASN A 22 12.07 0.43 -5.38
CA ASN A 22 13.47 0.72 -5.71
C ASN A 22 14.03 1.89 -4.90
N LYS A 23 13.25 2.96 -4.72
CA LYS A 23 13.65 4.11 -3.89
C LYS A 23 13.88 3.75 -2.42
N ASN A 24 13.20 2.72 -1.93
CA ASN A 24 13.32 2.22 -0.56
C ASN A 24 14.20 0.96 -0.47
N HIS A 25 14.97 0.65 -1.52
CA HIS A 25 15.87 -0.51 -1.59
C HIS A 25 15.19 -1.86 -1.32
N LEU A 26 13.91 -1.98 -1.66
CA LEU A 26 13.14 -3.22 -1.53
C LEU A 26 13.35 -4.12 -2.74
N LYS A 27 13.56 -5.41 -2.52
CA LYS A 27 13.53 -6.43 -3.57
C LYS A 27 12.11 -6.95 -3.70
N THR A 28 11.50 -6.83 -4.87
CA THR A 28 10.11 -7.23 -5.10
C THR A 28 10.01 -8.28 -6.20
N THR A 29 8.99 -9.12 -6.09
CA THR A 29 8.57 -10.05 -7.14
C THR A 29 7.38 -9.50 -7.91
N ASP A 30 7.16 -9.98 -9.14
CA ASP A 30 5.97 -9.62 -9.93
C ASP A 30 4.67 -9.94 -9.17
N LYS A 31 4.65 -11.05 -8.42
CA LYS A 31 3.52 -11.43 -7.57
C LYS A 31 3.22 -10.37 -6.49
N GLU A 32 4.25 -9.85 -5.82
CA GLU A 32 4.07 -8.81 -4.80
C GLU A 32 3.56 -7.50 -5.43
N ILE A 33 4.10 -7.12 -6.58
CA ILE A 33 3.70 -5.91 -7.30
C ILE A 33 2.23 -6.02 -7.73
N ASP A 34 1.85 -7.16 -8.30
CA ASP A 34 0.49 -7.43 -8.75
C ASP A 34 -0.51 -7.44 -7.60
N PHE A 35 -0.12 -8.03 -6.47
CA PHE A 35 -0.91 -8.02 -5.26
C PHE A 35 -1.14 -6.59 -4.74
N VAL A 36 -0.06 -5.81 -4.56
CA VAL A 36 -0.15 -4.43 -4.05
C VAL A 36 -0.97 -3.55 -4.97
N TYR A 37 -0.75 -3.64 -6.28
CA TYR A 37 -1.51 -2.90 -7.28
C TYR A 37 -3.02 -3.18 -7.17
N SER A 38 -3.39 -4.46 -7.18
CA SER A 38 -4.77 -4.89 -7.12
C SER A 38 -5.42 -4.54 -5.78
N PHE A 39 -4.68 -4.69 -4.68
CA PHE A 39 -5.12 -4.33 -3.34
C PHE A 39 -5.45 -2.84 -3.26
N ILE A 40 -4.53 -1.97 -3.69
CA ILE A 40 -4.73 -0.51 -3.64
C ILE A 40 -5.95 -0.11 -4.47
N LYS A 41 -6.03 -0.57 -5.73
CA LYS A 41 -7.14 -0.23 -6.64
C LYS A 41 -8.51 -0.62 -6.07
N SER A 42 -8.58 -1.75 -5.37
CA SER A 42 -9.84 -2.31 -4.87
C SER A 42 -10.24 -1.78 -3.49
N ASN A 43 -9.27 -1.44 -2.62
CA ASN A 43 -9.53 -1.24 -1.19
C ASN A 43 -9.26 0.20 -0.69
N TYR A 44 -8.66 1.09 -1.49
CA TYR A 44 -8.24 2.42 -1.00
C TYR A 44 -9.37 3.22 -0.34
N LYS A 45 -10.61 3.17 -0.89
CA LYS A 45 -11.75 3.91 -0.34
C LYS A 45 -12.07 3.45 1.08
N GLN A 46 -12.07 2.14 1.32
CA GLN A 46 -12.34 1.56 2.63
C GLN A 46 -11.23 1.89 3.63
N VAL A 47 -9.97 1.74 3.20
CA VAL A 47 -8.79 2.04 4.04
C VAL A 47 -8.77 3.51 4.45
N LEU A 48 -9.08 4.44 3.54
CA LEU A 48 -9.10 5.87 3.87
C LEU A 48 -10.32 6.28 4.71
N LYS A 49 -11.46 5.61 4.53
CA LYS A 49 -12.67 5.88 5.34
C LYS A 49 -12.51 5.43 6.79
N ASN A 50 -11.80 4.33 7.03
CA ASN A 50 -11.51 3.86 8.39
C ASN A 50 -10.06 3.36 8.51
N PRO A 51 -9.08 4.28 8.58
CA PRO A 51 -7.65 3.94 8.65
C PRO A 51 -7.30 3.05 9.85
N ASN A 52 -8.09 3.16 10.93
CA ASN A 52 -7.87 2.40 12.15
C ASN A 52 -8.29 0.93 12.06
N SER A 53 -9.15 0.58 11.11
CA SER A 53 -9.54 -0.81 10.87
C SER A 53 -8.59 -1.58 9.95
N PHE A 54 -7.68 -0.89 9.26
CA PHE A 54 -6.80 -1.55 8.31
C PHE A 54 -5.70 -2.33 9.06
N ASP A 55 -5.60 -3.62 8.72
CA ASP A 55 -4.59 -4.55 9.19
C ASP A 55 -3.96 -5.27 7.99
N LEU A 56 -2.62 -5.29 7.95
CA LEU A 56 -1.85 -5.96 6.91
C LEU A 56 -1.69 -7.47 7.20
N ALA A 57 -1.86 -7.91 8.45
CA ALA A 57 -1.58 -9.28 8.87
C ALA A 57 -2.25 -10.38 8.03
N PRO A 58 -3.52 -10.25 7.60
CA PRO A 58 -4.16 -11.25 6.75
C PRO A 58 -3.46 -11.46 5.40
N TYR A 59 -2.68 -10.47 4.94
CA TYR A 59 -2.01 -10.48 3.63
C TYR A 59 -0.55 -10.89 3.69
N LYS A 60 -0.03 -11.25 4.88
CA LYS A 60 1.40 -11.57 5.10
C LYS A 60 1.98 -12.54 4.07
N ASN A 61 1.23 -13.57 3.67
CA ASN A 61 1.68 -14.61 2.74
C ASN A 61 1.83 -14.13 1.28
N ASN A 62 1.45 -12.89 0.97
CA ASN A 62 1.69 -12.28 -0.33
C ASN A 62 3.04 -11.57 -0.43
N PHE A 63 3.79 -11.48 0.67
CA PHE A 63 5.02 -10.71 0.75
C PHE A 63 6.20 -11.56 1.23
N SER A 64 7.41 -11.15 0.84
CA SER A 64 8.60 -11.53 1.57
C SER A 64 8.55 -10.98 3.01
N ASN A 65 9.26 -11.63 3.93
CA ASN A 65 9.28 -11.18 5.32
C ASN A 65 9.82 -9.75 5.45
N GLU A 66 10.86 -9.41 4.69
CA GLU A 66 11.47 -8.07 4.68
C GLU A 66 10.48 -7.01 4.19
N ASN A 67 9.81 -7.25 3.07
CA ASN A 67 8.83 -6.30 2.52
C ASN A 67 7.61 -6.16 3.42
N TYR A 68 7.14 -7.26 4.01
CA TYR A 68 6.04 -7.24 4.97
C TYR A 68 6.35 -6.36 6.18
N VAL A 69 7.52 -6.55 6.81
CA VAL A 69 7.95 -5.76 7.96
C VAL A 69 8.07 -4.29 7.59
N PHE A 70 8.66 -3.97 6.44
CA PHE A 70 8.76 -2.61 5.95
C PHE A 70 7.37 -1.96 5.78
N LEU A 71 6.45 -2.62 5.06
CA LEU A 71 5.11 -2.10 4.82
C LEU A 71 4.32 -1.92 6.11
N ASN A 72 4.39 -2.90 7.02
CA ASN A 72 3.68 -2.82 8.31
C ASN A 72 4.15 -1.62 9.15
N ASN A 73 5.45 -1.34 9.16
CA ASN A 73 6.02 -0.17 9.82
C ASN A 73 5.57 1.14 9.14
N LEU A 74 5.56 1.16 7.81
CA LEU A 74 5.14 2.32 7.03
C LEU A 74 3.66 2.66 7.27
N ILE A 75 2.79 1.65 7.22
CA ILE A 75 1.35 1.78 7.50
C ILE A 75 1.13 2.27 8.93
N SER A 76 1.82 1.68 9.91
CA SER A 76 1.73 2.11 11.31
C SER A 76 2.14 3.57 11.50
N LYS A 77 3.18 4.02 10.80
CA LYS A 77 3.62 5.42 10.79
C LYS A 77 2.56 6.35 10.19
N TYR A 78 2.02 6.04 9.01
CA TYR A 78 1.04 6.91 8.35
C TYR A 78 -0.33 6.91 9.03
N ARG A 79 -0.73 5.78 9.60
CA ARG A 79 -1.96 5.69 10.40
C ARG A 79 -1.96 6.70 11.55
N ARG A 80 -0.82 6.92 12.23
CA ARG A 80 -0.69 7.94 13.27
C ARG A 80 -0.94 9.37 12.79
N PHE A 81 -0.70 9.66 11.51
CA PHE A 81 -0.99 10.99 10.94
C PHE A 81 -2.45 11.13 10.46
N LEU A 82 -3.13 10.01 10.21
CA LEU A 82 -4.53 9.98 9.75
C LEU A 82 -5.52 9.84 10.90
N SER A 83 -5.07 9.30 12.04
CA SER A 83 -5.83 9.29 13.29
C SER A 83 -5.77 10.68 13.93
N ILE A 84 -6.68 11.55 13.52
CA ILE A 84 -7.04 12.80 14.20
C ILE A 84 -8.20 12.50 15.16
#